data_AF-A0A378MFS0-F1
#
_entry.id   AF-A0A378MFS0-F1
#
_cell.length_a   1.000
_cell.length_b   1.000
_cell.length_c   1.000
_cell.angle_alpha   90.00
_cell.angle_beta   90.00
_cell.angle_gamma   90.00
#
_symmetry.space_group_name_H-M   'P 1'
#
loop_
_entity.id
_entity.type
_entity.pdbx_description
1 polymer ?
#
loop_
_entity_poly.entity_id
_entity_poly.type
_entity_poly.pdbx_seq_one_letter_code
_entity_poly.pdbx_strand_id
1 'polypeptide(L)'
;MDIYLLIITVIAIGIVILGVSWWKWHAYISLSVATLFLAIFAGMDWAKITTSFETGVGGVLGHLVGILALGTILGKMMSTSGAGMQIAHFFVKNSGRNVCLGRCSFPD
;
A
#
# COMPACT_ATOMS: atom_id res chain seq x y z
N MET A 1 -37.07 -1.45 -12.72
CA MET A 1 -36.05 -2.35 -13.31
C MET A 1 -34.69 -2.23 -12.62
N ASP A 2 -34.54 -1.29 -11.68
CA ASP A 2 -33.26 -0.90 -11.08
C ASP A 2 -32.84 -1.81 -9.92
N ILE A 3 -33.83 -2.40 -9.24
CA ILE A 3 -33.61 -3.31 -8.11
C ILE A 3 -32.96 -4.64 -8.54
N TYR A 4 -33.23 -5.12 -9.76
CA TYR A 4 -32.61 -6.33 -10.31
C TYR A 4 -31.13 -6.13 -10.62
N LEU A 5 -30.76 -4.95 -11.13
CA LEU A 5 -29.36 -4.58 -11.35
C LEU A 5 -28.61 -4.45 -10.01
N LEU A 6 -29.23 -3.82 -9.00
CA LEU A 6 -28.63 -3.72 -7.66
C LEU A 6 -28.42 -5.09 -7.00
N ILE A 7 -29.38 -6.01 -7.07
CA ILE A 7 -29.29 -7.34 -6.46
C ILE A 7 -28.17 -8.17 -7.10
N ILE A 8 -28.06 -8.18 -8.43
CA ILE A 8 -26.98 -8.87 -9.14
C ILE A 8 -25.61 -8.27 -8.78
N THR A 9 -25.53 -6.94 -8.66
CA THR A 9 -24.28 -6.25 -8.31
C THR A 9 -23.84 -6.57 -6.88
N VAL A 10 -24.77 -6.60 -5.92
CA VAL A 10 -24.49 -6.93 -4.51
C VAL A 10 -24.04 -8.40 -4.35
N ILE A 11 -24.64 -9.33 -5.09
CA ILE A 11 -24.26 -10.75 -5.07
C ILE A 11 -22.87 -10.96 -5.69
N ALA A 12 -22.57 -10.27 -6.80
CA ALA A 12 -21.26 -10.31 -7.44
C ALA A 12 -20.14 -9.74 -6.53
N ILE A 13 -20.41 -8.62 -5.85
CA ILE A 13 -19.49 -8.02 -4.87
C ILE A 13 -19.25 -8.97 -3.68
N GLY A 14 -20.29 -9.65 -3.19
CA GLY A 14 -20.20 -10.58 -2.06
C GLY A 14 -19.27 -11.78 -2.30
N ILE A 15 -19.37 -12.41 -3.48
CA ILE A 15 -18.50 -13.54 -3.87
C ILE A 15 -17.03 -13.12 -3.95
N VAL A 16 -16.77 -11.88 -4.31
CA VAL A 16 -15.42 -11.37 -4.52
C VAL A 16 -14.73 -11.06 -3.23
N ILE A 17 -15.44 -10.42 -2.30
CA ILE A 17 -14.92 -10.13 -0.97
C ILE A 17 -14.58 -11.43 -0.23
N LEU A 18 -15.41 -12.46 -0.38
CA LEU A 18 -15.15 -13.80 0.15
C LEU A 18 -13.87 -14.42 -0.42
N GLY A 19 -13.59 -14.20 -1.71
CA GLY A 19 -12.36 -14.67 -2.37
C GLY A 19 -11.07 -13.97 -1.89
N VAL A 20 -11.13 -12.67 -1.57
CA VAL A 20 -9.96 -11.90 -1.12
C VAL A 20 -9.48 -12.33 0.27
N SER A 21 -10.41 -12.76 1.14
CA SER A 21 -10.15 -12.94 2.57
C SER A 21 -9.22 -14.12 2.91
N TRP A 22 -9.01 -15.08 2.00
CA TRP A 22 -8.39 -16.36 2.36
C TRP A 22 -6.87 -16.48 2.16
N TRP A 23 -6.23 -15.66 1.31
CA TRP A 23 -4.82 -15.90 0.96
C TRP A 23 -3.86 -14.79 1.43
N LYS A 24 -3.09 -15.12 2.46
CA LYS A 24 -1.97 -14.36 3.05
C LYS A 24 -0.77 -14.25 2.09
N TRP A 25 -0.95 -13.66 0.91
CA TRP A 25 0.11 -13.30 -0.04
C TRP A 25 0.19 -11.76 -0.11
N HIS A 26 1.37 -11.20 -0.42
CA HIS A 26 1.63 -9.75 -0.44
C HIS A 26 0.43 -8.92 -0.94
N ALA A 27 0.09 -7.84 -0.22
CA ALA A 27 -1.14 -7.06 -0.39
C ALA A 27 -1.46 -6.67 -1.84
N TYR A 28 -0.43 -6.36 -2.65
CA TYR A 28 -0.59 -6.01 -4.06
C TYR A 28 -1.01 -7.21 -4.93
N ILE A 29 -0.39 -8.38 -4.73
CA ILE A 29 -0.71 -9.61 -5.48
C ILE A 29 -2.12 -10.10 -5.12
N SER A 30 -2.48 -10.03 -3.83
CA SER A 30 -3.81 -10.37 -3.36
C SER A 30 -4.89 -9.50 -4.03
N LEU A 31 -4.63 -8.18 -4.16
CA LEU A 31 -5.54 -7.24 -4.80
C LEU A 31 -5.70 -7.51 -6.30
N SER A 32 -4.60 -7.73 -7.04
CA SER A 32 -4.66 -8.05 -8.49
C SER A 32 -5.45 -9.32 -8.79
N VAL A 33 -5.22 -10.39 -8.02
CA VAL A 33 -5.94 -11.67 -8.19
C VAL A 33 -7.42 -11.51 -7.85
N ALA A 34 -7.74 -10.79 -6.77
CA ALA A 34 -9.11 -10.48 -6.38
C ALA A 34 -9.88 -9.73 -7.48
N THR A 35 -9.29 -8.71 -8.09
CA THR A 35 -9.91 -7.96 -9.19
C THR A 35 -10.07 -8.79 -10.46
N LEU A 36 -9.14 -9.70 -10.76
CA LEU A 36 -9.25 -10.60 -11.92
C LEU A 36 -10.44 -11.55 -11.75
N PHE A 37 -10.59 -12.13 -10.55
CA PHE A 37 -11.72 -13.00 -10.24
C PHE A 37 -13.05 -12.21 -10.21
N LEU A 38 -13.08 -11.00 -9.62
CA LEU A 38 -14.24 -10.11 -9.63
C LEU A 38 -14.69 -9.76 -11.04
N ALA A 39 -13.76 -9.44 -11.92
CA ALA A 39 -14.05 -9.06 -13.29
C ALA A 39 -14.75 -10.18 -14.08
N ILE A 40 -14.29 -11.42 -13.90
CA ILE A 40 -14.87 -12.61 -14.54
C ILE A 40 -16.29 -12.86 -14.00
N PHE A 41 -16.49 -12.75 -12.68
CA PHE A 41 -17.80 -12.95 -12.05
C PHE A 41 -18.78 -11.79 -12.29
N ALA A 42 -18.29 -10.56 -12.51
CA ALA A 42 -19.10 -9.40 -12.82
C ALA A 42 -19.61 -9.37 -14.28
N GLY A 43 -19.12 -10.25 -15.16
CA GLY A 43 -19.58 -10.36 -16.54
C GLY A 43 -19.34 -9.10 -17.39
N MET A 44 -18.39 -8.26 -16.98
CA MET A 44 -18.03 -7.04 -17.71
C MET A 44 -17.27 -7.39 -18.98
N ASP A 45 -17.49 -6.60 -20.05
CA ASP A 45 -16.71 -6.71 -21.27
C ASP A 45 -15.20 -6.58 -20.99
N TRP A 46 -14.38 -7.35 -21.71
CA TRP A 46 -12.92 -7.39 -21.54
C TRP A 46 -12.28 -5.99 -21.61
N ALA A 47 -12.81 -5.08 -22.42
CA ALA A 47 -12.31 -3.71 -22.52
C ALA A 47 -12.63 -2.85 -21.29
N LYS A 48 -13.75 -3.10 -20.60
CA LYS A 48 -14.14 -2.37 -19.38
C LYS A 48 -13.38 -2.85 -18.15
N ILE A 49 -12.96 -4.11 -18.12
CA ILE A 49 -12.20 -4.70 -17.01
C ILE A 49 -10.82 -4.02 -16.93
N THR A 50 -10.09 -3.94 -18.04
CA THR A 50 -8.74 -3.36 -18.08
C THR A 50 -8.77 -1.87 -17.79
N THR A 51 -9.70 -1.13 -18.41
CA THR A 51 -9.85 0.32 -18.17
C THR A 51 -10.23 0.65 -16.73
N SER A 52 -11.11 -0.12 -16.09
CA SER A 52 -11.49 0.09 -14.68
C SER A 52 -10.34 -0.24 -13.72
N PHE A 53 -9.57 -1.29 -14.01
CA PHE A 53 -8.40 -1.65 -13.23
C PHE A 53 -7.29 -0.58 -13.35
N GLU A 54 -7.02 -0.12 -14.57
CA GLU A 54 -6.02 0.91 -14.86
C GLU A 54 -6.39 2.27 -14.24
N THR A 55 -7.66 2.69 -14.31
CA THR A 55 -8.10 3.94 -13.68
C THR A 55 -8.10 3.89 -12.16
N GLY A 56 -8.48 2.76 -11.55
CA GLY A 56 -8.43 2.59 -10.10
C GLY A 56 -7.00 2.57 -9.57
N VAL A 57 -6.19 1.62 -10.04
CA VAL A 57 -4.81 1.43 -9.58
C VAL A 57 -3.90 2.57 -10.04
N GLY A 58 -4.06 3.03 -11.28
CA GLY A 58 -3.30 4.15 -11.85
C GLY A 58 -3.64 5.50 -11.20
N GLY A 59 -4.89 5.72 -10.77
CA GLY A 59 -5.25 6.92 -10.00
C GLY A 59 -4.57 6.97 -8.63
N VAL A 60 -4.56 5.84 -7.90
CA VAL A 60 -3.91 5.73 -6.59
C VAL A 60 -2.39 5.83 -6.72
N LEU A 61 -1.79 5.09 -7.66
CA LEU A 61 -0.36 5.15 -7.94
C LEU A 61 0.04 6.55 -8.41
N GLY A 62 -0.70 7.18 -9.32
CA GLY A 62 -0.40 8.53 -9.80
C GLY A 62 -0.33 9.55 -8.66
N HIS A 63 -1.27 9.50 -7.72
CA HIS A 63 -1.26 10.40 -6.56
C HIS A 63 -0.12 10.10 -5.59
N LEU A 64 0.12 8.82 -5.28
CA LEU A 64 1.12 8.43 -4.29
C LEU A 64 2.56 8.41 -4.83
N VAL A 65 2.76 8.24 -6.14
CA VAL A 65 4.09 8.10 -6.76
C VAL A 65 4.94 9.34 -6.54
N GLY A 66 4.38 10.54 -6.65
CA GLY A 66 5.12 11.77 -6.36
C GLY A 66 5.61 11.85 -4.91
N ILE A 67 4.72 11.50 -3.96
CA ILE A 67 5.02 11.49 -2.53
C ILE A 67 6.05 10.40 -2.20
N LEU A 68 5.94 9.22 -2.81
CA LEU A 68 6.89 8.11 -2.65
C LEU A 68 8.26 8.45 -3.23
N ALA A 69 8.32 9.06 -4.41
CA ALA A 69 9.58 9.48 -5.03
C ALA A 69 10.31 10.52 -4.17
N LEU A 70 9.61 11.57 -3.73
CA LEU A 70 10.18 12.57 -2.82
C LEU A 70 10.56 11.95 -1.47
N GLY A 71 9.71 11.08 -0.92
CA GLY A 71 9.95 10.38 0.33
C GLY A 71 11.20 9.50 0.31
N THR A 72 11.45 8.78 -0.78
CA THR A 72 12.67 7.96 -0.93
C THR A 72 13.93 8.80 -1.11
N ILE A 73 13.86 9.93 -1.83
CA ILE A 73 14.98 10.87 -1.94
C ILE A 73 15.31 11.49 -0.58
N LEU A 74 14.30 12.00 0.13
CA LEU A 74 14.45 12.55 1.48
C LEU A 74 14.97 11.49 2.46
N GLY A 75 14.44 10.27 2.38
CA GLY A 75 14.88 9.14 3.19
C GLY A 75 16.35 8.79 2.95
N LYS A 76 16.79 8.74 1.69
CA LYS A 76 18.20 8.49 1.35
C LYS A 76 19.09 9.60 1.87
N MET A 77 18.72 10.87 1.67
CA MET A 77 19.49 12.00 2.19
C MET A 77 19.57 11.99 3.72
N MET A 78 18.48 11.64 4.42
CA MET A 78 18.47 11.53 5.88
C MET A 78 19.37 10.40 6.39
N SER A 79 19.43 9.28 5.65
CA SER A 79 20.32 8.15 5.97
C SER A 79 21.79 8.50 5.75
N THR A 80 22.13 9.23 4.68
CA THR A 80 23.52 9.56 4.35
C THR A 80 24.06 10.74 5.15
N SER A 81 23.22 11.70 5.55
CA SER A 81 23.67 12.89 6.30
C SER A 81 23.80 12.66 7.80
N GLY A 82 23.49 11.47 8.33
CA GLY A 82 23.49 11.21 9.78
C GLY A 82 22.42 11.99 10.57
N ALA A 83 21.60 12.80 9.88
CA ALA A 83 20.56 13.63 10.49
C ALA A 83 19.55 12.80 11.29
N GLY A 84 19.19 11.60 10.79
CA GLY A 84 18.31 10.68 11.50
C GLY A 84 18.88 10.21 12.85
N MET A 85 20.19 9.97 12.92
CA MET A 85 20.86 9.57 14.17
C MET A 85 20.91 10.72 15.17
N GLN A 86 21.09 11.96 14.71
CA GLN A 86 21.10 13.13 15.58
C GLN A 86 19.71 13.42 16.17
N ILE A 87 18.65 13.25 15.36
CA ILE A 87 17.27 13.34 15.83
C ILE A 87 16.98 12.23 16.88
N ALA A 88 17.39 10.98 16.61
CA ALA A 88 17.23 9.88 17.56
C ALA A 88 17.96 10.14 18.90
N HIS A 89 19.19 10.66 18.84
CA HIS A 89 19.95 11.01 20.04
C HIS A 89 19.31 12.13 20.85
N PHE A 90 18.69 13.13 20.19
CA PHE A 90 17.96 14.19 20.89
C PHE A 90 16.73 13.64 21.63
N PHE A 91 15.95 12.77 20.98
CA PHE A 91 14.81 12.09 21.61
C PHE A 91 15.24 11.22 22.79
N VAL A 92 16.32 10.44 22.66
CA VAL A 92 16.85 9.59 23.74
C VAL A 92 17.43 10.42 24.88
N LYS A 93 18.12 11.54 24.60
CA LYS A 93 18.66 12.43 25.63
C LYS A 93 17.56 13.12 26.44
N ASN A 94 16.45 13.47 25.80
CA ASN A 94 15.29 14.05 26.48
C ASN A 94 14.47 12.99 27.24
N SER A 95 14.42 11.76 26.72
CA SER A 95 13.81 10.63 27.41
C SER A 95 14.80 10.11 28.46
N GLY A 96 14.82 10.72 29.65
CA GLY A 96 15.77 10.50 30.75
C GLY A 96 15.82 9.07 31.36
N ARG A 97 16.01 8.04 30.53
CA ARG A 97 16.39 6.68 30.90
C ARG A 97 17.76 6.40 30.30
N ASN A 98 18.71 6.25 31.21
CA ASN A 98 19.99 5.58 31.18
C ASN A 98 20.01 4.26 30.36
N VAL A 99 19.79 4.34 29.06
CA VAL A 99 20.13 3.28 28.11
C VAL A 99 21.62 3.46 27.78
N CYS A 100 22.48 2.79 28.55
CA CYS A 100 23.86 2.55 28.16
C CYS A 100 23.89 1.71 26.88
N LEU A 101 23.92 2.35 25.71
CA LEU A 101 24.30 1.67 24.46
C LEU A 101 25.83 1.61 24.39
N GLY A 102 26.39 0.50 24.87
CA GLY A 102 27.82 0.22 24.95
C GLY A 102 28.54 -0.04 23.63
N ARG A 103 28.37 0.84 22.62
CA ARG A 103 29.24 0.88 21.43
C ARG A 103 29.02 2.14 20.58
N CYS A 104 29.46 3.29 21.09
CA CYS A 104 29.74 4.47 20.25
C CYS A 104 31.06 4.24 19.50
N SER A 105 30.98 3.50 18.40
CA SER A 105 31.84 3.67 17.22
C SER A 105 31.15 2.90 16.10
N PHE A 106 30.25 3.56 15.41
CA PHE A 106 29.91 3.21 14.04
C PHE A 106 30.88 4.05 13.19
N PRO A 107 31.97 3.50 12.65
CA PRO A 107 32.78 4.20 11.66
C PRO A 107 32.00 4.31 10.35
N ASP A 108 32.33 5.37 9.61
CA ASP A 108 31.83 5.73 8.28
C ASP A 108 31.87 4.57 7.26
#